data_AF-A0A4R7FLP8-F1
#
_entry.id   AF-A0A4R7FLP8-F1
#
_cell.length_a   1.000
_cell.length_b   1.000
_cell.length_c   1.000
_cell.angle_alpha   90.00
_cell.angle_beta   90.00
_cell.angle_gamma   90.00
#
_symmetry.space_group_name_H-M   'P 1'
#
loop_
_entity.id
_entity.type
_entity.pdbx_description
1 polymer ?
#
loop_
_entity_poly.entity_id
_entity_poly.type
_entity_poly.pdbx_seq_one_letter_code
_entity_poly.pdbx_strand_id
1 'polypeptide(L)'
;MSVELVVLLALAVAAVTGIVAGVVALLRRAAERASRLEADPTTPRVAAEVHAGEEQVLIHLARALELPSDRDDVAYGQIYIVGSAGMTLKLASRSEIGRGLDAEVRVQRTRRASLAEYYVLRLPGDESLHDDIVDLDGRIAAALHTLDPEAHVRRAGRAAVG
;
A
#
# COMPACT_ATOMS: atom_id res chain seq x y z
N MET A 1 -9.09 -55.76 -5.34
CA MET A 1 -9.02 -54.33 -5.69
C MET A 1 -7.94 -54.20 -6.75
N SER A 2 -8.30 -53.88 -7.99
CA SER A 2 -7.37 -53.85 -9.14
C SER A 2 -6.36 -52.72 -8.97
N VAL A 3 -5.11 -52.97 -9.36
CA VAL A 3 -3.98 -52.04 -9.20
C VAL A 3 -4.26 -50.67 -9.83
N GLU A 4 -4.98 -50.62 -10.95
CA GLU A 4 -5.43 -49.37 -11.58
C GLU A 4 -6.32 -48.51 -10.67
N LEU A 5 -7.22 -49.14 -9.91
CA LEU A 5 -8.14 -48.42 -9.02
C LEU A 5 -7.37 -47.77 -7.85
N VAL A 6 -6.30 -48.40 -7.39
CA VAL A 6 -5.43 -47.88 -6.32
C VAL A 6 -4.59 -46.70 -6.81
N VAL A 7 -4.06 -46.78 -8.04
CA VAL A 7 -3.27 -45.71 -8.65
C VAL A 7 -4.12 -44.48 -8.94
N LEU A 8 -5.34 -44.65 -9.47
CA LEU A 8 -6.25 -43.54 -9.73
C LEU A 8 -6.69 -42.84 -8.44
N LEU A 9 -6.95 -43.60 -7.37
CA LEU A 9 -7.31 -43.04 -6.07
C LEU A 9 -6.15 -42.22 -5.46
N ALA A 10 -4.92 -42.74 -5.56
CA ALA A 10 -3.73 -42.05 -5.04
C ALA A 10 -3.47 -40.71 -5.77
N LEU A 11 -3.64 -40.67 -7.09
CA LEU A 11 -3.51 -39.44 -7.88
C LEU A 11 -4.59 -38.41 -7.54
N ALA A 12 -5.83 -38.85 -7.36
CA ALA A 12 -6.92 -37.96 -6.97
C ALA A 12 -6.69 -37.34 -5.59
N VAL A 13 -6.22 -38.13 -4.60
CA VAL A 13 -5.90 -37.64 -3.26
C VAL A 13 -4.73 -36.65 -3.30
N ALA A 14 -3.67 -36.93 -4.06
CA ALA A 14 -2.54 -36.02 -4.19
C ALA A 14 -2.94 -34.67 -4.82
N ALA A 15 -3.78 -34.70 -5.87
CA ALA A 15 -4.27 -33.49 -6.52
C ALA A 15 -5.13 -32.63 -5.57
N VAL A 16 -6.06 -33.26 -4.84
CA VAL A 16 -6.89 -32.56 -3.85
C VAL A 16 -6.04 -31.97 -2.73
N THR A 17 -5.04 -32.72 -2.23
CA THR A 17 -4.16 -32.26 -1.17
C THR A 17 -3.30 -31.07 -1.63
N GLY A 18 -2.81 -31.10 -2.88
CA GLY A 18 -2.07 -29.99 -3.48
C GLY A 18 -2.92 -28.71 -3.61
N ILE A 19 -4.18 -28.85 -4.05
CA ILE A 19 -5.11 -27.71 -4.15
C ILE A 19 -5.40 -27.13 -2.77
N VAL A 20 -5.69 -27.97 -1.77
CA VAL A 20 -5.96 -27.53 -0.40
C VAL A 20 -4.74 -26.83 0.20
N ALA A 21 -3.54 -27.37 0.02
CA ALA A 21 -2.30 -26.75 0.48
C ALA A 21 -2.05 -25.39 -0.20
N GLY A 22 -2.31 -25.28 -1.51
CA GLY A 22 -2.22 -24.03 -2.25
C GLY A 22 -3.20 -22.98 -1.75
N VAL A 23 -4.46 -23.35 -1.53
CA VAL A 23 -5.50 -22.46 -0.99
C VAL A 23 -5.16 -22.02 0.43
N VAL A 24 -4.72 -22.93 1.30
CA VAL A 24 -4.32 -22.59 2.68
C VAL A 24 -3.11 -21.67 2.71
N ALA A 25 -2.13 -21.86 1.82
CA ALA A 25 -0.97 -20.97 1.71
C ALA A 25 -1.36 -19.57 1.23
N LEU A 26 -2.28 -19.47 0.27
CA LEU A 26 -2.83 -18.18 -0.19
C LEU A 26 -3.61 -17.48 0.93
N LEU A 27 -4.48 -18.21 1.63
CA LEU A 27 -5.27 -17.66 2.74
C LEU A 27 -4.40 -17.23 3.92
N ARG A 28 -3.37 -18.00 4.30
CA ARG A 28 -2.41 -17.59 5.34
C ARG A 28 -1.66 -16.33 4.95
N ARG A 29 -1.23 -16.23 3.70
CA ARG A 29 -0.50 -15.06 3.21
C ARG A 29 -1.38 -13.81 3.16
N ALA A 30 -2.67 -13.97 2.86
CA ALA A 30 -3.65 -12.89 2.92
C ALA A 30 -3.91 -12.47 4.39
N ALA A 31 -4.09 -13.42 5.30
CA ALA A 31 -4.29 -13.14 6.72
C ALA A 31 -3.07 -12.47 7.40
N GLU A 32 -1.85 -12.84 7.03
CA GLU A 32 -0.61 -12.18 7.50
C GLU A 32 -0.44 -10.76 6.95
N ARG A 33 -1.02 -10.44 5.80
CA ARG A 33 -1.04 -9.07 5.25
C ARG A 33 -2.08 -8.20 5.94
N ALA A 34 -3.30 -8.74 6.14
CA ALA A 34 -4.40 -8.02 6.77
C ALA A 34 -4.13 -7.66 8.24
N SER A 35 -3.37 -8.49 8.96
CA SER A 35 -3.06 -8.30 10.39
C SER A 35 -1.95 -7.29 10.70
N ARG A 36 -1.39 -6.60 9.70
CA ARG A 36 -0.27 -5.64 9.89
C ARG A 36 -0.57 -4.21 9.49
N LEU A 37 -1.74 -3.92 8.93
CA LEU A 37 -2.16 -2.54 8.70
C LEU A 37 -2.79 -1.99 9.97
N GLU A 38 -2.06 -1.10 10.63
CA GLU A 38 -2.57 -0.26 11.71
C GLU A 38 -2.53 1.20 11.26
N ALA A 39 -3.59 1.96 11.57
CA ALA A 39 -3.57 3.40 11.42
C ALA A 39 -2.85 4.00 12.62
N ASP A 40 -1.67 4.54 12.39
CA ASP A 40 -0.94 5.33 13.37
C ASP A 40 -0.63 6.71 12.77
N PRO A 41 -1.30 7.78 13.24
CA PRO A 41 -1.07 9.13 12.73
C PRO A 41 0.29 9.71 13.15
N THR A 42 1.05 9.01 13.99
CA THR A 42 2.35 9.45 14.51
C THR A 42 3.53 8.71 13.87
N THR A 43 3.30 7.52 13.31
CA THR A 43 4.35 6.71 12.68
C THR A 43 4.16 6.68 11.16
N PRO A 44 5.11 7.22 10.36
CA PRO A 44 4.98 7.18 8.92
C PRO A 44 5.11 5.76 8.40
N ARG A 45 4.22 5.38 7.49
CA ARG A 45 4.28 4.10 6.77
C ARG A 45 5.39 4.07 5.74
N VAL A 46 5.63 5.20 5.08
CA VAL A 46 6.78 5.41 4.18
C VAL A 46 7.44 6.71 4.59
N ALA A 47 8.77 6.68 4.75
CA ALA A 47 9.56 7.88 5.03
C ALA A 47 10.79 7.86 4.11
N ALA A 48 11.09 8.97 3.43
CA ALA A 48 12.28 9.09 2.61
C ALA A 48 12.92 10.47 2.74
N GLU A 49 14.24 10.49 2.86
CA GLU A 49 15.02 11.71 2.63
C GLU A 49 15.34 11.79 1.13
N VAL A 50 14.92 12.89 0.51
CA VAL A 50 15.02 13.14 -0.93
C VAL A 50 15.83 14.42 -1.15
N HIS A 51 16.87 14.35 -1.97
CA HIS A 51 17.74 15.48 -2.29
C HIS A 51 17.13 16.41 -3.36
N ALA A 52 15.89 16.82 -3.13
CA ALA A 52 15.12 17.74 -3.97
C ALA A 52 14.38 18.77 -3.10
N GLY A 53 13.90 19.85 -3.72
CA GLY A 53 13.08 20.85 -3.00
C GLY A 53 11.71 20.31 -2.60
N GLU A 54 11.12 20.77 -1.49
CA GLU A 54 9.85 20.26 -0.95
C GLU A 54 8.72 20.31 -1.99
N GLU A 55 8.60 21.44 -2.69
CA GLU A 55 7.61 21.64 -3.75
C GLU A 55 7.81 20.65 -4.90
N GLN A 56 9.08 20.39 -5.27
CA GLN A 56 9.40 19.44 -6.35
C GLN A 56 9.00 18.02 -5.95
N VAL A 57 9.25 17.63 -4.70
CA VAL A 57 8.82 16.35 -4.15
C VAL A 57 7.30 16.22 -4.22
N LEU A 58 6.57 17.23 -3.73
CA LEU A 58 5.11 17.20 -3.68
C LEU A 58 4.50 17.14 -5.10
N ILE A 59 4.99 17.96 -6.02
CA ILE A 59 4.54 17.99 -7.42
C ILE A 59 4.85 16.65 -8.11
N HIS A 60 6.05 16.11 -7.89
CA HIS A 60 6.43 14.82 -8.47
C HIS A 60 5.51 13.70 -7.95
N LEU A 61 5.27 13.63 -6.64
CA LEU A 61 4.36 12.66 -6.05
C LEU A 61 2.94 12.79 -6.61
N ALA A 62 2.39 14.00 -6.66
CA ALA A 62 1.05 14.22 -7.21
C ALA A 62 0.91 13.71 -8.65
N ARG A 63 1.96 13.82 -9.46
CA ARG A 63 1.99 13.31 -10.85
C ARG A 63 2.21 11.80 -10.91
N ALA A 64 3.21 11.30 -10.19
CA ALA A 64 3.66 9.91 -10.27
C ALA A 64 2.67 8.91 -9.66
N LEU A 65 1.83 9.35 -8.71
CA LEU A 65 0.80 8.49 -8.12
C LEU A 65 -0.38 8.22 -9.06
N GLU A 66 -0.55 9.06 -10.10
CA GLU A 66 -1.63 8.95 -11.11
C GLU A 66 -3.02 8.82 -10.46
N LEU A 67 -3.20 9.44 -9.30
CA LEU A 67 -4.46 9.40 -8.57
C LEU A 67 -5.41 10.48 -9.11
N PRO A 68 -6.71 10.16 -9.27
CA PRO A 68 -7.71 11.16 -9.60
C PRO A 68 -7.75 12.27 -8.55
N SER A 69 -8.10 13.49 -8.98
CA SER A 69 -8.22 14.65 -8.08
C SER A 69 -9.67 15.08 -7.84
N ASP A 70 -10.63 14.50 -8.57
CA ASP A 70 -12.05 14.73 -8.39
C ASP A 70 -12.70 13.50 -7.73
N ARG A 71 -13.53 13.75 -6.72
CA ARG A 71 -14.31 12.72 -6.02
C ARG A 71 -15.38 12.12 -6.92
N ASP A 72 -15.93 12.91 -7.85
CA ASP A 72 -17.05 12.46 -8.67
C ASP A 72 -16.60 11.52 -9.79
N ASP A 73 -15.32 11.59 -10.19
CA ASP A 73 -14.69 10.74 -11.21
C ASP A 73 -14.22 9.38 -10.70
N VAL A 74 -14.28 9.12 -9.39
CA VAL A 74 -13.79 7.86 -8.80
C VAL A 74 -14.88 6.91 -8.40
N ALA A 75 -14.69 5.61 -8.58
CA ALA A 75 -15.62 4.59 -8.13
C ALA A 75 -15.57 4.39 -6.61
N TYR A 76 -16.60 3.74 -6.04
CA TYR A 76 -16.55 3.30 -4.64
C TYR A 76 -15.29 2.48 -4.39
N GLY A 77 -14.61 2.76 -3.28
CA GLY A 77 -13.37 2.06 -2.91
C GLY A 77 -12.11 2.61 -3.57
N GLN A 78 -12.19 3.52 -4.54
CA GLN A 78 -10.98 4.06 -5.16
C GLN A 78 -10.35 5.19 -4.33
N ILE A 79 -9.02 5.20 -4.28
CA ILE A 79 -8.21 6.24 -3.64
C ILE A 79 -8.03 7.43 -4.60
N TYR A 80 -8.15 8.64 -4.08
CA TYR A 80 -8.02 9.89 -4.83
C TYR A 80 -7.35 10.97 -3.98
N ILE A 81 -6.85 12.01 -4.64
CA ILE A 81 -6.30 13.21 -4.02
C ILE A 81 -7.46 14.13 -3.62
N VAL A 82 -7.59 14.40 -2.33
CA VAL A 82 -8.61 15.33 -1.80
C VAL A 82 -8.18 16.78 -1.98
N GLY A 83 -6.88 17.02 -1.94
CA GLY A 83 -6.29 18.34 -2.14
C GLY A 83 -4.88 18.42 -1.59
N SER A 84 -4.26 19.57 -1.81
CA SER A 84 -2.95 19.92 -1.27
C SER A 84 -3.03 21.22 -0.49
N ALA A 85 -2.46 21.25 0.71
CA ALA A 85 -2.38 22.45 1.52
C ALA A 85 -0.97 22.57 2.12
N GLY A 86 -0.26 23.65 1.79
CA GLY A 86 1.15 23.78 2.13
C GLY A 86 1.95 22.62 1.52
N MET A 87 2.80 22.00 2.34
CA MET A 87 3.62 20.84 1.94
C MET A 87 2.95 19.49 2.26
N THR A 88 1.61 19.47 2.32
CA THR A 88 0.83 18.27 2.60
C THR A 88 -0.09 17.94 1.42
N LEU A 89 -0.03 16.69 0.95
CA LEU A 89 -0.96 16.09 0.00
C LEU A 89 -1.94 15.19 0.76
N LYS A 90 -3.24 15.46 0.66
CA LYS A 90 -4.28 14.66 1.31
C LYS A 90 -4.85 13.63 0.35
N LEU A 91 -4.97 12.40 0.82
CA LEU A 91 -5.49 11.25 0.09
C LEU A 91 -6.67 10.68 0.86
N ALA A 92 -7.72 10.28 0.14
CA ALA A 92 -8.85 9.57 0.73
C ALA A 92 -9.35 8.50 -0.21
N SER A 93 -10.18 7.58 0.29
CA SER A 93 -10.97 6.71 -0.59
C SER A 93 -12.42 7.14 -0.66
N ARG A 94 -13.07 6.95 -1.82
CA ARG A 94 -14.51 7.19 -1.95
C ARG A 94 -15.26 6.14 -1.15
N SER A 95 -15.97 6.60 -0.12
CA SER A 95 -16.85 5.78 0.70
C SER A 95 -18.18 6.49 0.88
N GLU A 96 -19.28 5.76 0.70
CA GLU A 96 -20.64 6.27 0.90
C GLU A 96 -21.09 6.19 2.37
N ILE A 97 -20.38 5.41 3.19
CA ILE A 97 -20.73 5.14 4.60
C ILE A 97 -19.69 5.69 5.58
N GLY A 98 -18.80 6.58 5.13
CA GLY A 98 -17.80 7.25 5.98
C GLY A 98 -16.68 6.34 6.50
N ARG A 99 -16.51 5.14 5.92
CA ARG A 99 -15.48 4.16 6.29
C ARG A 99 -14.32 4.12 5.30
N GLY A 100 -14.04 5.25 4.65
CA GLY A 100 -12.96 5.38 3.69
C GLY A 100 -11.61 5.60 4.35
N LEU A 101 -10.56 5.37 3.56
CA LEU A 101 -9.19 5.78 3.87
C LEU A 101 -9.15 7.28 4.12
N ASP A 102 -8.38 7.69 5.13
CA ASP A 102 -7.88 9.06 5.29
C ASP A 102 -6.38 8.97 5.51
N ALA A 103 -5.62 9.64 4.67
CA ALA A 103 -4.17 9.54 4.64
C ALA A 103 -3.55 10.84 4.10
N GLU A 104 -2.28 11.04 4.39
CA GLU A 104 -1.57 12.21 3.90
C GLU A 104 -0.10 11.94 3.67
N VAL A 105 0.46 12.65 2.69
CA VAL A 105 1.90 12.77 2.52
C VAL A 105 2.31 14.15 2.97
N ARG A 106 3.18 14.23 3.98
CA ARG A 106 3.78 15.46 4.47
C ARG A 106 5.19 15.55 3.93
N VAL A 107 5.59 16.72 3.45
CA VAL A 107 6.95 17.02 3.05
C VAL A 107 7.48 18.14 3.93
N GLN A 108 8.69 17.99 4.45
CA GLN A 108 9.32 18.99 5.28
C GLN A 108 10.79 19.14 4.96
N ARG A 109 11.27 20.38 4.98
CA ARG A 109 12.67 20.70 4.76
C ARG A 109 13.51 20.24 5.94
N THR A 110 14.57 19.49 5.64
CA THR A 110 15.64 19.20 6.58
C THR A 110 16.87 20.05 6.24
N ARG A 111 17.97 19.84 6.98
CA ARG A 111 19.20 20.62 6.78
C ARG A 111 19.82 20.42 5.40
N ARG A 112 19.62 19.26 4.76
CA ARG A 112 20.30 18.87 3.51
C ARG A 112 19.38 18.26 2.46
N ALA A 113 18.14 17.95 2.81
CA ALA A 113 17.19 17.23 1.97
C ALA A 113 15.75 17.68 2.29
N SER A 114 14.78 17.10 1.60
CA SER A 114 13.38 17.13 1.99
C SER A 114 13.00 15.76 2.55
N LEU A 115 12.36 15.72 3.71
CA LEU A 115 11.80 14.50 4.27
C LEU A 115 10.36 14.37 3.80
N ALA A 116 10.05 13.31 3.07
CA ALA A 116 8.70 12.95 2.67
C ALA A 116 8.18 11.80 3.53
N GLU A 117 7.02 11.98 4.14
CA GLU A 117 6.42 11.04 5.10
C GLU A 117 4.96 10.77 4.75
N TYR A 118 4.61 9.51 4.55
CA TYR A 118 3.25 9.05 4.30
C TYR A 118 2.62 8.47 5.57
N TYR A 119 1.47 9.00 5.96
CA TYR A 119 0.71 8.58 7.13
C TYR A 119 -0.67 8.07 6.74
N VAL A 120 -1.12 7.01 7.40
CA VAL A 120 -2.51 6.56 7.36
C VAL A 120 -3.18 7.01 8.65
N LEU A 121 -4.09 7.96 8.53
CA LEU A 121 -4.81 8.57 9.66
C LEU A 121 -6.02 7.72 10.05
N ARG A 122 -6.65 7.08 9.06
CA ARG A 122 -7.76 6.16 9.26
C ARG A 122 -7.73 5.05 8.22
N LEU A 123 -7.80 3.80 8.67
CA LEU A 123 -7.97 2.67 7.78
C LEU A 123 -9.40 2.56 7.27
N PRO A 124 -9.59 2.09 6.04
CA PRO A 124 -10.90 1.77 5.55
C PRO A 124 -11.43 0.49 6.22
N GLY A 125 -12.76 0.39 6.29
CA GLY A 125 -13.43 -0.80 6.85
C GLY A 125 -13.58 -1.96 5.88
N ASP A 126 -12.94 -1.91 4.71
CA ASP A 126 -13.04 -2.86 3.61
C ASP A 126 -11.66 -3.48 3.35
N GLU A 127 -11.58 -4.81 3.30
CA GLU A 127 -10.34 -5.55 3.10
C GLU A 127 -9.73 -5.33 1.70
N SER A 128 -10.55 -5.13 0.66
CA SER A 128 -10.04 -4.88 -0.70
C SER A 128 -9.23 -3.58 -0.76
N LEU A 129 -9.70 -2.57 -0.03
CA LEU A 129 -9.04 -1.29 0.13
C LEU A 129 -7.74 -1.39 0.96
N HIS A 130 -7.56 -2.45 1.76
CA HIS A 130 -6.29 -2.67 2.47
C HIS A 130 -5.17 -3.06 1.50
N ASP A 131 -5.47 -3.89 0.49
CA ASP A 131 -4.51 -4.23 -0.56
C ASP A 131 -4.13 -2.98 -1.38
N ASP A 132 -5.12 -2.13 -1.72
CA ASP A 132 -4.86 -0.86 -2.42
C ASP A 132 -3.95 0.09 -1.64
N ILE A 133 -4.01 0.07 -0.31
CA ILE A 133 -3.10 0.86 0.56
C ILE A 133 -1.68 0.31 0.49
N VAL A 134 -1.50 -1.02 0.48
CA VAL A 134 -0.16 -1.62 0.34
C VAL A 134 0.44 -1.31 -1.02
N ASP A 135 -0.38 -1.32 -2.07
CA ASP A 135 0.07 -0.93 -3.40
C ASP A 135 0.37 0.57 -3.47
N LEU A 136 -0.38 1.41 -2.76
CA LEU A 136 -0.08 2.83 -2.58
C LEU A 136 1.26 3.06 -1.85
N ASP A 137 1.55 2.33 -0.76
CA ASP A 137 2.86 2.35 -0.08
C ASP A 137 3.99 2.05 -1.09
N GLY A 138 3.74 1.08 -1.98
CA GLY A 138 4.63 0.71 -3.08
C GLY A 138 4.87 1.85 -4.06
N ARG A 139 3.81 2.46 -4.57
CA ARG A 139 3.85 3.55 -5.54
C ARG A 139 4.51 4.81 -4.98
N ILE A 140 4.22 5.20 -3.73
CA ILE A 140 4.85 6.36 -3.08
C ILE A 140 6.36 6.15 -3.00
N ALA A 141 6.81 5.00 -2.50
CA ALA A 141 8.22 4.71 -2.40
C ALA A 141 8.92 4.64 -3.77
N ALA A 142 8.27 4.08 -4.79
CA ALA A 142 8.81 4.03 -6.14
C ALA A 142 8.91 5.43 -6.78
N ALA A 143 7.91 6.28 -6.57
CA ALA A 143 7.93 7.67 -7.02
C ALA A 143 9.06 8.46 -6.35
N LEU A 144 9.23 8.34 -5.03
CA LEU A 144 10.33 8.99 -4.30
C LEU A 144 11.70 8.55 -4.81
N HIS A 145 11.86 7.25 -5.09
CA HIS A 145 13.10 6.70 -5.65
C HIS A 145 13.34 7.10 -7.11
N THR A 146 12.28 7.33 -7.89
CA THR A 146 12.40 7.81 -9.27
C THR A 146 12.84 9.27 -9.30
N LEU A 147 12.38 10.07 -8.34
CA LEU A 147 12.80 11.46 -8.18
C LEU A 147 14.26 11.57 -7.70
N ASP A 148 14.65 10.73 -6.76
CA ASP A 148 16.01 10.66 -6.23
C ASP A 148 16.41 9.19 -6.05
N PRO A 149 17.23 8.64 -6.98
CA PRO A 149 17.71 7.27 -6.90
C PRO A 149 18.56 6.98 -5.64
N GLU A 150 19.11 8.01 -4.99
CA GLU A 150 19.87 7.87 -3.74
C GLU A 150 18.99 8.04 -2.50
N ALA A 151 17.68 8.29 -2.67
CA ALA A 151 16.76 8.48 -1.56
C ALA A 151 16.72 7.25 -0.64
N HIS A 152 16.92 7.50 0.65
CA HIS A 152 16.84 6.45 1.66
C HIS A 152 15.38 6.21 2.08
N VAL A 153 14.71 5.31 1.37
CA VAL A 153 13.29 4.98 1.64
C VAL A 153 13.16 3.92 2.73
N ARG A 154 12.47 4.28 3.82
CA ARG A 154 12.11 3.39 4.93
C ARG A 154 10.61 3.10 4.87
N ARG A 155 10.22 1.84 5.11
CA ARG A 155 8.81 1.44 5.21
C ARG A 155 8.53 0.77 6.56
N ALA A 156 7.51 1.24 7.27
CA ALA A 156 7.04 0.56 8.48
C ALA A 156 6.34 -0.76 8.08
N GLY A 157 6.53 -1.82 8.87
CA GLY A 157 5.87 -3.13 8.65
C GLY A 157 6.59 -4.13 7.72
N ARG A 158 7.70 -3.73 7.07
CA ARG A 158 8.61 -4.67 6.40
C ARG A 158 9.85 -4.85 7.26
N ALA A 159 10.09 -6.07 7.74
CA ALA A 159 11.35 -6.40 8.40
C ALA A 159 12.50 -5.94 7.50
N ALA A 160 13.41 -5.14 8.05
CA ALA A 160 14.70 -4.91 7.43
C ALA A 160 15.32 -6.29 7.19
N VAL A 161 15.43 -6.70 5.94
CA VAL A 161 16.15 -7.92 5.60
C VAL A 161 17.63 -7.55 5.73
N GLY A 162 18.17 -7.82 6.91
CA GLY A 162 19.61 -7.97 7.15
C GLY A 162 20.06 -9.39 6.84
#